data_AF-A0A532TQ94-F1
#
_entry.id   AF-A0A532TQ94-F1
#
_cell.length_a   1.000
_cell.length_b   1.000
_cell.length_c   1.000
_cell.angle_alpha   90.00
_cell.angle_beta   90.00
_cell.angle_gamma   90.00
#
_symmetry.space_group_name_H-M   'P 1'
#
loop_
_entity.id
_entity.type
_entity.pdbx_description
1 polymer ?
#
loop_
_entity_poly.entity_id
_entity_poly.type
_entity_poly.pdbx_seq_one_letter_code
_entity_poly.pdbx_strand_id
1 'polypeptide(L)'
;MLKIGLSLTTMIAAVLTILALVWQVRPSSGIVSATFLLMLSFIFFVNSVSTNSKVHYEARAGNMPEEQINRFVTFAEYSFGFGFTLVITAFSILGYKYLLDFVGRELYVLFLPIVFLLTAWVIIFIYNCINYSGKVLKGLRSLKRNLWTLLEIVCLLLIIFDYFEIILIP
;
A
#
# COMPACT_ATOMS: atom_id res chain seq x y z
N MET A 1 -15.47 -18.39 4.09
CA MET A 1 -15.21 -16.99 4.50
C MET A 1 -14.16 -16.86 5.62
N LEU A 2 -13.26 -17.85 5.80
CA LEU A 2 -12.28 -17.92 6.91
C LEU A 2 -10.86 -17.37 6.56
N LYS A 3 -10.65 -16.88 5.33
CA LYS A 3 -9.29 -16.60 4.80
C LYS A 3 -8.82 -15.14 4.95
N ILE A 4 -9.70 -14.20 5.29
CA ILE A 4 -9.35 -12.75 5.26
C ILE A 4 -8.59 -12.34 6.53
N GLY A 5 -8.94 -12.88 7.71
CA GLY A 5 -8.29 -12.53 8.98
C GLY A 5 -6.80 -12.92 9.05
N LEU A 6 -6.45 -14.10 8.52
CA LEU A 6 -5.05 -14.58 8.50
C LEU A 6 -4.17 -13.71 7.59
N SER A 7 -4.74 -13.21 6.47
CA SER A 7 -4.02 -12.37 5.51
C SER A 7 -3.73 -10.96 6.03
N LEU A 8 -4.49 -10.48 7.02
CA LEU A 8 -4.35 -9.11 7.53
C LEU A 8 -3.30 -9.02 8.65
N THR A 9 -3.28 -9.98 9.57
CA THR A 9 -2.27 -10.05 10.63
C THR A 9 -0.88 -10.34 10.08
N THR A 10 -0.77 -11.11 9.00
CA THR A 10 0.50 -11.31 8.28
C THR A 10 1.06 -10.02 7.71
N MET A 11 0.21 -9.08 7.25
CA MET A 11 0.69 -7.80 6.72
C MET A 11 1.22 -6.89 7.83
N ILE A 12 0.62 -6.92 9.01
CA ILE A 12 1.14 -6.22 10.20
C ILE A 12 2.54 -6.76 10.55
N ALA A 13 2.69 -8.09 10.64
CA ALA A 13 3.96 -8.72 10.94
C ALA A 13 5.03 -8.41 9.87
N ALA A 14 4.64 -8.42 8.59
CA ALA A 14 5.52 -8.06 7.49
C ALA A 14 6.01 -6.60 7.64
N VAL A 15 5.10 -5.63 7.83
CA VAL A 15 5.47 -4.21 8.01
C VAL A 15 6.44 -4.03 9.17
N LEU A 16 6.19 -4.64 10.33
CA LEU A 16 7.09 -4.57 11.48
C LEU A 16 8.46 -5.18 11.18
N THR A 17 8.50 -6.31 10.47
CA THR A 17 9.75 -6.97 10.07
C THR A 17 10.55 -6.09 9.12
N ILE A 18 9.89 -5.51 8.11
CA ILE A 18 10.51 -4.59 7.16
C ILE A 18 11.05 -3.37 7.90
N LEU A 19 10.27 -2.78 8.79
CA LEU A 19 10.68 -1.64 9.60
C LEU A 19 11.96 -1.97 10.39
N ALA A 20 12.00 -3.13 11.04
CA ALA A 20 13.18 -3.57 11.78
C ALA A 20 14.41 -3.76 10.87
N LEU A 21 14.24 -4.42 9.72
CA LEU A 21 15.35 -4.70 8.79
C LEU A 21 15.92 -3.42 8.17
N VAL A 22 15.06 -2.48 7.77
CA VAL A 22 15.49 -1.23 7.13
C VAL A 22 16.28 -0.35 8.09
N TRP A 23 15.97 -0.40 9.39
CA TRP A 23 16.76 0.34 10.41
C TRP A 23 18.09 -0.33 10.77
N GLN A 24 18.28 -1.62 10.47
CA GLN A 24 19.57 -2.30 10.66
C GLN A 24 20.61 -1.88 9.64
N VAL A 25 20.20 -1.74 8.37
CA VAL A 25 21.09 -1.31 7.27
C VAL A 25 20.43 -0.14 6.59
N ARG A 26 20.51 1.06 7.16
CA ARG A 26 19.77 2.23 6.65
C ARG A 26 20.42 2.85 5.40
N PRO A 27 19.63 3.40 4.45
CA PRO A 27 20.16 4.24 3.40
C PRO A 27 20.60 5.61 3.96
N SER A 28 21.36 6.37 3.16
CA SER A 28 21.86 7.70 3.48
C SER A 28 20.74 8.73 3.62
N SER A 29 19.63 8.56 2.88
CA SER A 29 18.44 9.41 2.86
C SER A 29 17.18 8.60 2.54
N GLY A 30 16.00 9.18 2.75
CA GLY A 30 14.70 8.56 2.47
C GLY A 30 14.16 7.65 3.55
N ILE A 31 14.96 7.34 4.57
CA ILE A 31 14.57 6.47 5.69
C ILE A 31 13.44 7.08 6.52
N VAL A 32 13.43 8.40 6.68
CA VAL A 32 12.41 9.09 7.49
C VAL A 32 11.06 8.99 6.79
N SER A 33 11.02 9.32 5.49
CA SER A 33 9.81 9.24 4.67
C SER A 33 9.28 7.81 4.61
N ALA A 34 10.15 6.83 4.36
CA ALA A 34 9.74 5.42 4.31
C ALA A 34 9.21 4.91 5.66
N THR A 35 9.89 5.24 6.76
CA THR A 35 9.45 4.88 8.13
C THR A 35 8.08 5.48 8.44
N PHE A 36 7.88 6.76 8.11
CA PHE A 36 6.60 7.43 8.33
C PHE A 36 5.46 6.75 7.56
N LEU A 37 5.67 6.44 6.28
CA LEU A 37 4.69 5.74 5.45
C LEU A 37 4.37 4.34 5.97
N LEU A 38 5.38 3.58 6.41
CA LEU A 38 5.19 2.25 6.98
C LEU A 38 4.45 2.30 8.32
N MET A 39 4.72 3.29 9.18
CA MET A 39 4.01 3.49 10.43
C MET A 39 2.55 3.88 10.22
N LEU A 40 2.27 4.75 9.25
CA LEU A 40 0.89 5.04 8.86
C LEU A 40 0.19 3.79 8.32
N SER A 41 0.87 3.03 7.44
CA SER A 41 0.34 1.76 6.93
C SER A 41 -0.04 0.78 8.05
N PHE A 42 0.84 0.64 9.06
CA PHE A 42 0.58 -0.17 10.24
C PHE A 42 -0.73 0.21 10.93
N ILE A 43 -0.98 1.51 11.16
CA ILE A 43 -2.22 2.00 11.78
C ILE A 43 -3.44 1.58 10.94
N PHE A 44 -3.37 1.70 9.62
CA PHE A 44 -4.46 1.30 8.73
C PHE A 44 -4.70 -0.22 8.74
N PHE A 45 -3.66 -1.03 8.80
CA PHE A 45 -3.80 -2.48 8.92
C PHE A 45 -4.40 -2.90 10.26
N VAL A 46 -3.98 -2.30 11.38
CA VAL A 46 -4.57 -2.54 12.70
C VAL A 46 -6.06 -2.19 12.68
N ASN A 47 -6.43 -1.03 12.12
CA ASN A 47 -7.83 -0.61 12.01
C ASN A 47 -8.66 -1.55 11.13
N SER A 48 -8.09 -2.04 10.03
CA SER A 48 -8.74 -3.03 9.16
C SER A 48 -8.97 -4.36 9.90
N VAL A 49 -7.96 -4.88 10.61
CA VAL A 49 -8.06 -6.12 11.42
C VAL A 49 -9.11 -5.95 12.52
N SER A 50 -9.05 -4.86 13.27
CA SER A 50 -9.94 -4.59 14.39
C SER A 50 -11.40 -4.51 13.94
N THR A 51 -11.64 -3.77 12.85
CA THR A 51 -12.98 -3.62 12.28
C THR A 51 -13.52 -4.96 11.76
N ASN A 52 -12.73 -5.70 10.99
CA ASN A 52 -13.14 -7.02 10.49
C ASN A 52 -13.43 -8.02 11.62
N SER A 53 -12.61 -8.01 12.67
CA SER A 53 -12.79 -8.88 13.83
C SER A 53 -14.08 -8.55 14.57
N LYS A 54 -14.36 -7.25 14.78
CA LYS A 54 -15.61 -6.79 15.40
C LYS A 54 -16.83 -7.18 14.58
N VAL A 55 -16.81 -6.91 13.27
CA VAL A 55 -17.93 -7.27 12.37
C VAL A 55 -18.21 -8.76 12.42
N HIS A 56 -17.17 -9.59 12.35
CA HIS A 56 -17.34 -11.02 12.37
C HIS A 56 -17.91 -11.54 13.71
N TYR A 57 -17.53 -10.92 14.83
CA TYR A 57 -18.11 -11.23 16.14
C TYR A 57 -19.60 -10.82 16.22
N GLU A 58 -19.92 -9.58 15.87
CA GLU A 58 -21.28 -9.03 15.96
C GLU A 58 -22.25 -9.70 14.98
N ALA A 59 -21.77 -10.06 13.78
CA ALA A 59 -22.56 -10.79 12.79
C ALA A 59 -22.92 -12.21 13.28
N ARG A 60 -22.01 -12.88 14.01
CA ARG A 60 -22.30 -14.18 14.63
C ARG A 60 -23.23 -14.07 15.82
N ALA A 61 -23.12 -12.98 16.58
CA ALA A 61 -23.99 -12.73 17.72
C ALA A 61 -25.41 -12.26 17.32
N GLY A 62 -25.63 -11.88 16.05
CA GLY A 62 -26.90 -11.35 15.57
C GLY A 62 -27.22 -9.94 16.08
N ASN A 63 -26.24 -9.23 16.64
CA ASN A 63 -26.42 -7.96 17.33
C ASN A 63 -26.33 -6.73 16.42
N MET A 64 -26.09 -6.91 15.12
CA MET A 64 -25.84 -5.82 14.19
C MET A 64 -26.64 -5.98 12.88
N PRO A 65 -27.35 -4.93 12.43
CA PRO A 65 -28.07 -4.98 11.15
C PRO A 65 -27.09 -5.09 9.98
N GLU A 66 -27.51 -5.78 8.91
CA GLU A 66 -26.68 -6.05 7.72
C GLU A 66 -26.11 -4.78 7.07
N GLU A 67 -26.88 -3.68 7.07
CA GLU A 67 -26.41 -2.41 6.50
C GLU A 67 -25.20 -1.86 7.27
N GLN A 68 -25.19 -1.99 8.59
CA GLN A 68 -24.09 -1.54 9.43
C GLN A 68 -22.87 -2.46 9.28
N ILE A 69 -23.09 -3.77 9.17
CA ILE A 69 -22.06 -4.76 8.82
C ILE A 69 -21.37 -4.37 7.51
N ASN A 70 -22.14 -4.09 6.46
CA ASN A 70 -21.60 -3.72 5.15
C ASN A 70 -20.77 -2.43 5.19
N ARG A 71 -21.18 -1.43 5.98
CA ARG A 71 -20.40 -0.18 6.16
C ARG A 71 -19.04 -0.46 6.80
N PHE A 72 -19.00 -1.29 7.84
CA PHE A 72 -17.74 -1.63 8.51
C PHE A 72 -16.84 -2.52 7.66
N VAL A 73 -17.38 -3.49 6.90
CA VAL A 73 -16.61 -4.27 5.93
C VAL A 73 -15.99 -3.34 4.88
N THR A 74 -16.78 -2.41 4.33
CA THR A 74 -16.31 -1.43 3.35
C THR A 74 -15.20 -0.53 3.91
N PHE A 75 -15.32 -0.11 5.18
CA PHE A 75 -14.28 0.66 5.86
C PHE A 75 -13.00 -0.17 6.02
N ALA A 76 -13.11 -1.41 6.49
CA ALA A 76 -11.97 -2.30 6.67
C ALA A 76 -11.22 -2.57 5.35
N GLU A 77 -11.95 -2.77 4.25
CA GLU A 77 -11.37 -2.90 2.91
C GLU A 77 -10.67 -1.61 2.44
N TYR A 78 -11.25 -0.44 2.73
CA TYR A 78 -10.65 0.84 2.38
C TYR A 78 -9.37 1.11 3.18
N SER A 79 -9.40 0.88 4.49
CA SER A 79 -8.21 0.98 5.34
C SER A 79 -7.11 0.02 4.87
N PHE A 80 -7.46 -1.22 4.56
CA PHE A 80 -6.48 -2.18 4.03
C PHE A 80 -5.84 -1.71 2.73
N GLY A 81 -6.64 -1.31 1.74
CA GLY A 81 -6.12 -0.87 0.45
C GLY A 81 -5.25 0.37 0.56
N PHE A 82 -5.64 1.35 1.39
CA PHE A 82 -4.83 2.53 1.63
C PHE A 82 -3.52 2.19 2.34
N GLY A 83 -3.56 1.34 3.38
CA GLY A 83 -2.36 0.86 4.07
C GLY A 83 -1.40 0.15 3.10
N PHE A 84 -1.93 -0.67 2.20
CA PHE A 84 -1.13 -1.38 1.19
C PHE A 84 -0.46 -0.43 0.19
N THR A 85 -1.17 0.60 -0.28
CA THR A 85 -0.60 1.64 -1.15
C THR A 85 0.54 2.40 -0.47
N LEU A 86 0.43 2.69 0.83
CA LEU A 86 1.53 3.29 1.60
C LEU A 86 2.74 2.36 1.70
N VAL A 87 2.54 1.04 1.84
CA VAL A 87 3.64 0.05 1.78
C VAL A 87 4.34 0.08 0.43
N ILE A 88 3.58 0.02 -0.67
CA ILE A 88 4.14 0.09 -2.03
C ILE A 88 4.96 1.36 -2.23
N THR A 89 4.44 2.49 -1.76
CA THR A 89 5.10 3.79 -1.83
C THR A 89 6.40 3.80 -1.03
N ALA A 90 6.37 3.31 0.22
CA ALA A 90 7.55 3.21 1.07
C ALA A 90 8.63 2.31 0.45
N PHE A 91 8.24 1.16 -0.11
CA PHE A 91 9.17 0.26 -0.79
C PHE A 91 9.76 0.85 -2.07
N SER A 92 8.97 1.62 -2.82
CA SER A 92 9.47 2.31 -4.00
C SER A 92 10.56 3.32 -3.63
N ILE A 93 10.34 4.10 -2.56
CA ILE A 93 11.33 5.05 -2.02
C ILE A 93 12.57 4.31 -1.51
N LEU A 94 12.39 3.26 -0.70
CA LEU A 94 13.51 2.50 -0.15
C LEU A 94 14.34 1.82 -1.24
N GLY A 95 13.69 1.10 -2.15
CA GLY A 95 14.37 0.43 -3.25
C GLY A 95 15.18 1.42 -4.10
N TYR A 96 14.59 2.57 -4.39
CA TYR A 96 15.27 3.68 -5.05
C TYR A 96 16.50 4.16 -4.26
N LYS A 97 16.35 4.52 -2.98
CA LYS A 97 17.44 5.09 -2.17
C LYS A 97 18.57 4.11 -1.88
N TYR A 98 18.25 2.84 -1.61
CA TYR A 98 19.27 1.80 -1.47
C TYR A 98 20.07 1.61 -2.74
N LEU A 99 19.40 1.59 -3.89
CA LEU A 99 20.09 1.41 -5.17
C LEU A 99 20.93 2.65 -5.51
N LEU A 100 20.40 3.85 -5.25
CA LEU A 100 21.14 5.10 -5.38
C LEU A 100 22.43 5.12 -4.53
N ASP A 101 22.36 4.66 -3.29
CA ASP A 101 23.54 4.58 -2.41
C ASP A 101 24.55 3.51 -2.86
N PHE A 102 24.06 2.41 -3.45
CA PHE A 102 24.92 1.29 -3.84
C PHE A 102 25.64 1.51 -5.17
N VAL A 103 24.96 2.11 -6.16
CA VAL A 103 25.49 2.26 -7.52
C VAL A 103 25.65 3.70 -8.00
N GLY A 104 25.19 4.69 -7.23
CA GLY A 104 25.18 6.10 -7.65
C GLY A 104 24.01 6.44 -8.58
N ARG A 105 24.13 7.53 -9.37
CA ARG A 105 23.07 8.07 -10.23
C ARG A 105 23.04 7.44 -11.63
N GLU A 106 22.97 6.12 -11.68
CA GLU A 106 22.79 5.41 -12.95
C GLU A 106 21.31 5.33 -13.33
N LEU A 107 21.00 5.37 -14.63
CA LEU A 107 19.60 5.40 -15.11
C LEU A 107 18.77 4.20 -14.65
N TYR A 108 19.39 3.04 -14.41
CA TYR A 108 18.67 1.86 -13.95
C TYR A 108 18.19 1.94 -12.50
N VAL A 109 18.66 2.92 -11.74
CA VAL A 109 18.13 3.25 -10.40
C VAL A 109 16.68 3.67 -10.48
N LEU A 110 16.29 4.40 -11.55
CA LEU A 110 14.91 4.78 -11.80
C LEU A 110 14.05 3.63 -12.34
N PHE A 111 14.66 2.65 -13.05
CA PHE A 111 13.90 1.51 -13.57
C PHE A 111 13.29 0.68 -12.45
N LEU A 112 13.96 0.52 -11.31
CA LEU A 112 13.44 -0.27 -10.20
C LEU A 112 12.07 0.23 -9.68
N PRO A 113 11.92 1.48 -9.20
CA PRO A 113 10.62 1.98 -8.74
C PRO A 113 9.58 2.04 -9.87
N ILE A 114 9.99 2.37 -11.11
CA ILE A 114 9.08 2.41 -12.26
C ILE A 114 8.50 1.02 -12.54
N VAL A 115 9.34 0.01 -12.69
CA VAL A 115 8.92 -1.37 -12.99
C VAL A 115 8.12 -1.94 -11.83
N PHE A 116 8.52 -1.66 -10.59
CA PHE A 116 7.80 -2.10 -9.40
C PHE A 116 6.36 -1.55 -9.36
N LEU A 117 6.20 -0.23 -9.54
CA LEU A 117 4.87 0.42 -9.56
C LEU A 117 4.03 -0.01 -10.77
N LEU A 118 4.62 -0.08 -11.97
CA LEU A 118 3.93 -0.58 -13.16
C LEU A 118 3.42 -2.00 -12.96
N THR A 119 4.24 -2.88 -12.36
CA THR A 119 3.83 -4.26 -12.07
C THR A 119 2.67 -4.27 -11.08
N ALA A 120 2.72 -3.46 -10.02
CA ALA A 120 1.62 -3.34 -9.07
C ALA A 120 0.32 -2.88 -9.77
N TRP A 121 0.41 -1.88 -10.65
CA TRP A 121 -0.74 -1.38 -11.42
C TRP A 121 -1.30 -2.43 -12.39
N VAL A 122 -0.46 -3.18 -13.08
CA VAL A 122 -0.89 -4.25 -14.00
C VAL A 122 -1.63 -5.34 -13.24
N ILE A 123 -1.10 -5.81 -12.11
CA ILE A 123 -1.78 -6.84 -11.29
C ILE A 123 -3.13 -6.32 -10.77
N ILE A 124 -3.17 -5.07 -10.32
CA ILE A 124 -4.40 -4.41 -9.90
C ILE A 124 -5.42 -4.31 -11.04
N PHE A 125 -4.95 -3.97 -12.24
CA PHE A 125 -5.78 -3.89 -13.44
C PHE A 125 -6.38 -5.25 -13.78
N ILE A 126 -5.57 -6.31 -13.81
CA ILE A 126 -6.02 -7.69 -14.05
C ILE A 126 -7.07 -8.10 -13.01
N TYR A 127 -6.82 -7.83 -11.73
CA TYR A 127 -7.78 -8.10 -10.66
C TYR A 127 -9.12 -7.40 -10.91
N ASN A 128 -9.10 -6.13 -11.32
CA ASN A 128 -10.32 -5.38 -11.63
C ASN A 128 -11.05 -5.97 -12.84
N CYS A 129 -10.34 -6.38 -13.90
CA CYS A 129 -10.94 -7.01 -15.07
C CYS A 129 -11.67 -8.30 -14.70
N ILE A 130 -11.08 -9.13 -13.82
CA ILE A 130 -11.70 -10.37 -13.34
C ILE A 130 -12.94 -10.05 -12.49
N ASN A 131 -12.82 -9.14 -11.53
CA ASN A 131 -13.88 -8.86 -10.55
C ASN A 131 -15.07 -8.09 -11.14
N TYR A 132 -14.87 -7.32 -12.21
CA TYR A 132 -15.90 -6.52 -12.88
C TYR A 132 -16.26 -7.01 -14.30
N SER A 133 -15.88 -8.24 -14.65
CA SER A 133 -16.26 -8.86 -15.91
C SER A 133 -17.78 -8.79 -16.11
N GLY A 134 -18.23 -8.06 -17.14
CA GLY A 134 -19.64 -7.81 -17.45
C GLY A 134 -20.15 -6.37 -17.25
N LYS A 135 -19.40 -5.47 -16.58
CA LYS A 135 -19.75 -4.03 -16.46
C LYS A 135 -18.51 -3.14 -16.61
N VAL A 136 -17.96 -3.08 -17.83
CA VAL A 136 -16.70 -2.36 -18.18
C VAL A 136 -16.68 -0.91 -17.65
N LEU A 137 -17.81 -0.19 -17.67
CA LEU A 137 -17.88 1.19 -17.17
C LEU A 137 -17.85 1.33 -15.63
N LYS A 138 -18.11 0.28 -14.85
CA LYS A 138 -18.04 0.34 -13.38
C LYS A 138 -16.61 0.14 -12.85
N GLY A 139 -15.74 -0.53 -13.61
CA GLY A 139 -14.33 -0.74 -13.22
C GLY A 139 -13.53 0.56 -13.13
N LEU A 140 -13.73 1.48 -14.08
CA LEU A 140 -13.15 2.84 -14.08
C LEU A 140 -13.78 3.78 -13.03
N ARG A 141 -15.00 3.47 -12.57
CA ARG A 141 -15.75 4.29 -11.59
C ARG A 141 -15.44 3.94 -10.13
N SER A 142 -14.44 3.07 -9.89
CA SER A 142 -13.84 2.87 -8.58
C SER A 142 -12.99 4.09 -8.20
N LEU A 143 -13.64 5.18 -7.79
CA LEU A 143 -13.00 6.41 -7.26
C LEU A 143 -11.90 6.08 -6.23
N LYS A 144 -12.13 5.02 -5.44
CA LYS A 144 -11.20 4.52 -4.41
C LYS A 144 -9.85 4.10 -4.99
N ARG A 145 -9.82 3.35 -6.09
CA ARG A 145 -8.59 2.84 -6.71
C ARG A 145 -7.83 3.95 -7.45
N ASN A 146 -8.56 4.87 -8.09
CA ASN A 146 -7.96 5.99 -8.81
C ASN A 146 -7.20 6.93 -7.86
N LEU A 147 -7.70 7.13 -6.64
CA LEU A 147 -7.01 7.92 -5.62
C LEU A 147 -5.69 7.27 -5.17
N TRP A 148 -5.67 5.95 -5.00
CA TRP A 148 -4.46 5.22 -4.59
C TRP A 148 -3.40 5.23 -5.70
N THR A 149 -3.82 4.99 -6.94
CA THR A 149 -2.94 5.05 -8.11
C THR A 149 -2.37 6.46 -8.28
N LEU A 150 -3.18 7.50 -8.02
CA LEU A 150 -2.71 8.89 -8.05
C LEU A 150 -1.60 9.13 -7.01
N LEU A 151 -1.72 8.60 -5.80
CA LEU A 151 -0.69 8.72 -4.77
C LEU A 151 0.62 8.03 -5.19
N GLU A 152 0.53 6.86 -5.81
CA GLU A 152 1.68 6.14 -6.37
C GLU A 152 2.34 6.90 -7.52
N ILE A 153 1.55 7.53 -8.40
CA ILE A 153 2.06 8.41 -9.46
C ILE A 153 2.77 9.63 -8.87
N VAL A 154 2.20 10.27 -7.86
CA VAL A 154 2.83 11.40 -7.16
C VAL A 154 4.16 10.96 -6.54
N CYS A 155 4.20 9.79 -5.91
CA CYS A 155 5.44 9.23 -5.38
C CYS A 155 6.49 9.01 -6.47
N LEU A 156 6.10 8.46 -7.62
CA LEU A 156 7.02 8.28 -8.74
C LEU A 156 7.59 9.61 -9.24
N LEU A 157 6.76 10.65 -9.34
CA LEU A 157 7.22 12.00 -9.68
C LEU A 157 8.21 12.56 -8.65
N LEU A 158 7.96 12.35 -7.35
CA LEU A 158 8.89 12.76 -6.30
C LEU A 158 10.24 12.02 -6.41
N ILE A 159 10.22 10.72 -6.71
CA ILE A 159 11.44 9.93 -6.94
C ILE A 159 12.21 10.47 -8.16
N ILE A 160 11.52 10.78 -9.25
CA ILE A 160 12.15 11.36 -10.45
C ILE A 160 12.78 12.72 -10.12
N PHE A 161 12.08 13.59 -9.39
CA PHE A 161 12.63 14.88 -8.99
C PHE A 161 13.81 14.77 -8.02
N ASP A 162 13.80 13.78 -7.12
CA ASP A 162 14.96 13.48 -6.26
C ASP A 162 16.17 12.97 -7.04
N TYR A 163 15.93 12.15 -8.07
CA TYR A 163 16.99 11.66 -8.95
C TYR A 163 17.68 12.80 -9.71
N PHE A 164 16.92 13.82 -10.13
CA PHE A 164 17.44 15.02 -10.78
C PHE A 164 17.90 16.12 -9.80
N GLU A 165 17.96 15.83 -8.48
CA GLU A 165 18.39 16.78 -7.45
C GLU A 165 17.53 18.05 -7.34
N ILE A 166 16.29 18.02 -7.83
CA ILE A 166 15.35 19.14 -7.76
C ILE A 166 14.78 19.25 -6.34
N ILE A 167 14.49 18.10 -5.72
CA ILE A 167 14.04 17.97 -4.33
C ILE A 167 14.85 16.89 -3.65
N LEU A 168 14.79 16.81 -2.31
CA LEU A 168 15.45 15.75 -1.56
C LEU A 168 14.42 15.06 -0.67
N ILE A 169 14.24 13.75 -0.88
CA ILE A 169 13.37 12.89 -0.07
C ILE A 169 14.13 12.52 1.21
N PRO A 170 13.67 12.98 2.39
CA PRO A 170 14.34 12.74 3.67
C PRO A 170 14.11 11.33 4.22
#